data_AF-A0A5D2XX68-F1
#
_entry.id   AF-A0A5D2XX68-F1
#
_cell.length_a   1.000
_cell.length_b   1.000
_cell.length_c   1.000
_cell.angle_alpha   90.00
_cell.angle_beta   90.00
_cell.angle_gamma   90.00
#
_symmetry.space_group_name_H-M   'P 1'
#
loop_
_entity.id
_entity.type
_entity.pdbx_description
1 polymer ?
#
loop_
_entity_poly.entity_id
_entity_poly.type
_entity_poly.pdbx_seq_one_letter_code
_entity_poly.pdbx_strand_id
1 'polypeptide(L)'
;MLLRWKPSQTKIHNIGATVVGVDKFGNKYYEKLGDTQAGRHRWVEYAKKDRYDASQVPPEWHGWLHFITDHTGDELLMLKPKRYGVEHKENLSGKGNEFIYHSKGHALNPGQRDWTRYQSWQPTKAE
;
A
#
# COMPACT_ATOMS: atom_id res chain seq x y z
N MET A 1 16.93 18.08 4.32
CA MET A 1 17.44 17.16 5.37
C MET A 1 16.48 15.99 5.46
N LEU A 2 16.72 14.91 4.70
CA LEU A 2 15.87 13.72 4.69
C LEU A 2 16.44 12.71 5.70
N LEU A 3 15.75 12.55 6.84
CA LEU A 3 16.07 11.50 7.82
C LEU A 3 15.77 10.14 7.17
N ARG A 4 16.79 9.53 6.58
CA ARG A 4 16.72 8.16 6.07
C ARG A 4 16.73 7.23 7.28
N TRP A 5 15.56 6.66 7.55
CA TRP A 5 15.31 5.74 8.65
C TRP A 5 16.24 4.52 8.57
N LYS A 6 16.92 4.17 9.67
CA LYS A 6 17.85 3.02 9.71
C LYS A 6 17.14 1.78 10.28
N PRO A 7 17.21 0.60 9.62
CA PRO A 7 16.65 -0.66 10.12
C PRO A 7 17.15 -1.11 11.50
N SER A 8 18.18 -0.46 12.04
CA SER A 8 18.70 -0.72 13.39
C SER A 8 17.77 -0.22 14.49
N GLN A 9 16.97 0.82 14.24
CA GLN A 9 16.17 1.46 15.28
C GLN A 9 14.93 0.63 15.68
N THR A 10 14.30 -0.07 14.74
CA THR A 10 13.22 -1.04 15.04
C THR A 10 13.72 -2.19 15.89
N LYS A 11 14.92 -2.69 15.61
CA LYS A 11 15.51 -3.80 16.39
C LYS A 11 15.69 -3.45 17.87
N ILE A 12 15.94 -2.18 18.19
CA ILE A 12 16.03 -1.71 19.57
C ILE A 12 14.64 -1.63 20.21
N HIS A 13 13.65 -1.09 19.48
CA HIS A 13 12.28 -1.01 19.97
C HIS A 13 11.63 -2.39 20.16
N ASN A 14 12.03 -3.40 19.37
CA ASN A 14 11.56 -4.77 19.50
C ASN A 14 11.92 -5.40 20.86
N ILE A 15 12.93 -4.87 21.58
CA ILE A 15 13.29 -5.34 22.91
C ILE A 15 12.19 -4.90 23.90
N GLY A 16 11.40 -5.89 24.34
CA GLY A 16 10.25 -5.69 25.23
C GLY A 16 8.95 -5.27 24.53
N ALA A 17 8.86 -5.43 23.21
CA ALA A 17 7.62 -5.27 22.46
C ALA A 17 6.92 -6.62 22.24
N THR A 18 5.60 -6.61 22.18
CA THR A 18 4.79 -7.79 21.88
C THR A 18 4.46 -7.82 20.39
N VAL A 19 4.52 -9.01 19.78
CA VAL A 19 4.05 -9.21 18.40
C VAL A 19 2.53 -9.34 18.46
N VAL A 20 1.83 -8.44 17.78
CA VAL A 20 0.36 -8.44 17.71
C VAL A 20 -0.13 -9.32 16.57
N GLY A 21 0.56 -9.29 15.42
CA GLY A 21 0.19 -10.12 14.28
C GLY A 21 1.19 -10.02 13.12
N VAL A 22 0.93 -10.83 12.10
CA VAL A 22 1.75 -10.90 10.89
C VAL A 22 0.81 -10.91 9.68
N ASP A 23 1.03 -10.00 8.73
CA ASP A 23 0.23 -9.98 7.51
C ASP A 23 0.67 -11.07 6.50
N LYS A 24 -0.10 -11.21 5.42
CA LYS A 24 0.19 -12.12 4.31
C LYS A 24 1.49 -11.82 3.56
N PHE A 25 2.04 -10.62 3.69
CA PHE A 25 3.30 -10.22 3.06
C PHE A 25 4.51 -10.51 3.98
N GLY A 26 4.25 -10.97 5.21
CA GLY A 26 5.24 -11.28 6.23
C GLY A 26 5.66 -10.07 7.07
N ASN A 27 4.98 -8.93 6.95
CA ASN A 27 5.23 -7.77 7.79
C ASN A 27 4.74 -8.08 9.21
N LYS A 28 5.58 -7.79 10.20
CA LYS A 28 5.28 -8.06 11.61
C LYS A 28 4.87 -6.77 12.31
N TYR A 29 3.75 -6.82 13.02
CA TYR A 29 3.20 -5.68 13.74
C TYR A 29 3.48 -5.84 15.22
N TYR A 30 4.06 -4.81 15.82
CA TYR A 30 4.46 -4.80 17.22
C TYR A 30 3.74 -3.72 18.00
N GLU A 31 3.45 -4.02 19.24
CA GLU A 31 2.93 -3.06 20.21
C GLU A 31 3.78 -3.06 21.49
N LYS A 32 3.93 -1.90 22.12
CA LYS A 32 4.58 -1.75 23.43
C LYS A 32 3.81 -0.76 24.30
N LEU A 33 2.82 -1.28 25.01
CA LEU A 33 2.02 -0.55 26.00
C LEU A 33 2.86 -0.30 27.27
N GLY A 34 2.89 0.93 27.77
CA GLY A 34 3.66 1.31 28.96
C GLY A 34 4.69 2.42 28.68
N ASP A 35 5.98 2.13 28.91
CA ASP A 35 7.14 3.05 28.88
C ASP A 35 7.47 3.70 27.52
N THR A 36 6.57 3.62 26.55
CA THR A 36 6.79 4.16 25.21
C THR A 36 6.02 5.48 25.06
N GLN A 37 6.67 6.48 24.46
CA GLN A 37 6.03 7.74 24.10
C GLN A 37 4.74 7.50 23.29
N ALA A 38 3.68 8.23 23.63
CA ALA A 38 2.42 8.20 22.88
C ALA A 38 2.66 8.41 21.37
N GLY A 39 2.02 7.60 20.53
CA GLY A 39 2.23 7.57 19.08
C GLY A 39 3.44 6.76 18.59
N ARG A 40 4.30 6.25 19.48
CA ARG A 40 5.42 5.34 19.12
C ARG A 40 5.26 3.92 19.64
N HIS A 41 4.14 3.62 20.27
CA HIS A 41 3.88 2.30 20.86
C HIS A 41 3.44 1.24 19.84
N ARG A 42 3.09 1.63 18.60
CA ARG A 42 2.80 0.70 17.49
C ARG A 42 3.78 0.94 16.34
N TRP A 43 4.34 -0.12 15.78
CA TRP A 43 5.16 -0.04 14.57
C TRP A 43 5.12 -1.35 13.79
N VAL A 44 5.60 -1.28 12.55
CA VAL A 44 5.74 -2.43 11.65
C VAL A 44 7.20 -2.70 11.35
N GLU A 45 7.57 -3.97 11.36
CA GLU A 45 8.81 -4.47 10.77
C GLU A 45 8.50 -5.13 9.43
N TYR A 46 8.91 -4.49 8.34
CA TYR A 46 8.70 -5.01 7.00
C TYR A 46 9.50 -6.30 6.76
N ALA A 47 8.89 -7.25 6.06
CA ALA A 47 9.56 -8.50 5.70
C ALA A 47 10.79 -8.26 4.81
N LYS A 48 10.67 -7.33 3.85
CA LYS A 48 11.72 -6.95 2.91
C LYS A 48 12.61 -5.87 3.52
N LYS A 49 13.84 -6.22 3.90
CA LYS A 49 14.76 -5.29 4.58
C LYS A 49 15.42 -4.26 3.64
N ASP A 50 15.62 -4.61 2.38
CA ASP A 50 16.42 -3.79 1.46
C ASP A 50 15.60 -2.78 0.65
N ARG A 51 14.32 -3.08 0.40
CA ARG A 51 13.39 -2.24 -0.37
C ARG A 51 12.02 -2.21 0.29
N TYR A 52 11.97 -1.81 1.56
CA TYR A 52 10.72 -1.55 2.24
C TYR A 52 10.11 -0.23 1.77
N ASP A 53 8.79 -0.18 1.72
CA ASP A 53 8.03 1.05 1.44
C ASP A 53 6.82 1.12 2.36
N ALA A 54 6.43 2.34 2.74
CA ALA A 54 5.29 2.56 3.63
C ALA A 54 3.97 2.02 3.05
N SER A 55 3.87 2.01 1.71
CA SER A 55 2.71 1.52 1.00
C SER A 55 2.55 -0.01 1.00
N GLN A 56 3.50 -0.77 1.57
CA GLN A 56 3.43 -2.24 1.66
C GLN A 56 2.51 -2.74 2.78
N VAL A 57 2.08 -1.85 3.68
CA VAL A 57 1.12 -2.18 4.74
C VAL A 57 -0.27 -2.31 4.11
N PRO A 58 -0.94 -3.46 4.26
CA PRO A 58 -2.26 -3.64 3.69
C PRO A 58 -3.33 -2.83 4.47
N PRO A 59 -4.50 -2.56 3.86
CA PRO A 59 -5.52 -1.70 4.44
C PRO A 59 -6.00 -2.14 5.82
N GLU A 60 -6.09 -3.45 6.04
CA GLU A 60 -6.50 -4.04 7.32
C GLU A 60 -5.56 -3.67 8.47
N TRP A 61 -4.25 -3.58 8.21
CA TRP A 61 -3.25 -3.22 9.22
C TRP A 61 -2.97 -1.72 9.27
N HIS A 62 -3.26 -0.99 8.19
CA HIS A 62 -3.05 0.45 8.11
C HIS A 62 -3.86 1.22 9.16
N GLY A 63 -5.13 0.86 9.38
CA GLY A 63 -5.97 1.52 10.39
C GLY A 63 -5.41 1.39 11.81
N TRP A 64 -5.00 0.17 12.18
CA TRP A 64 -4.42 -0.14 13.49
C TRP A 64 -3.08 0.57 13.73
N LEU A 65 -2.20 0.54 12.71
CA LEU A 65 -0.88 1.16 12.76
C LEU A 65 -0.95 2.69 12.92
N HIS A 66 -1.97 3.32 12.31
CA HIS A 66 -2.18 4.77 12.35
C HIS A 66 -3.09 5.25 13.49
N PHE A 67 -3.41 4.40 14.47
CA PHE A 67 -4.27 4.73 15.61
C PHE A 67 -5.68 5.21 15.20
N ILE A 68 -6.16 4.79 14.03
CA ILE A 68 -7.52 5.10 13.57
C ILE A 68 -8.53 4.15 14.24
N THR A 69 -8.10 2.91 14.49
CA THR A 69 -8.89 1.87 15.15
C THR A 69 -8.00 1.00 16.03
N ASP A 70 -8.59 0.39 17.04
CA ASP A 70 -7.92 -0.59 17.89
C ASP A 70 -8.13 -2.03 17.41
N HIS A 71 -8.97 -2.23 16.40
CA HIS A 71 -9.14 -3.53 15.76
C HIS A 71 -7.85 -3.96 15.05
N THR A 72 -7.44 -5.20 15.27
CA THR A 72 -6.25 -5.74 14.61
C THR A 72 -6.52 -6.01 13.13
N GLY A 73 -5.46 -6.15 12.34
CA GLY A 73 -5.62 -6.45 10.92
C GLY A 73 -6.30 -7.80 10.68
N ASP A 74 -6.11 -8.78 11.57
CA ASP A 74 -6.76 -10.08 11.46
C ASP A 74 -8.28 -10.01 11.68
N GLU A 75 -8.74 -9.18 12.62
CA GLU A 75 -10.17 -8.90 12.82
C GLU A 75 -10.79 -8.24 11.59
N LEU A 76 -10.12 -7.22 11.04
CA LEU A 76 -10.60 -6.50 9.87
C LEU A 76 -10.53 -7.34 8.59
N LEU A 77 -9.59 -8.29 8.51
CA LEU A 77 -9.49 -9.22 7.39
C LEU A 77 -10.75 -10.10 7.27
N MET A 78 -11.38 -10.47 8.40
CA MET A 78 -12.65 -11.22 8.39
C MET A 78 -13.81 -10.42 7.78
N LEU A 79 -13.74 -9.09 7.84
CA LEU A 79 -14.74 -8.18 7.29
C LEU A 79 -14.47 -7.82 5.80
N LYS A 80 -13.37 -8.29 5.22
CA LYS A 80 -12.99 -7.97 3.84
C LYS A 80 -14.08 -8.44 2.85
N PRO A 81 -14.57 -7.57 1.95
CA PRO A 81 -15.62 -7.94 1.00
C PRO A 81 -15.11 -8.95 -0.03
N LYS A 82 -15.72 -10.15 -0.05
CA LYS A 82 -15.27 -11.27 -0.90
C LYS A 82 -15.56 -11.07 -2.39
N ARG A 83 -16.62 -10.34 -2.75
CA ARG A 83 -17.10 -10.23 -4.15
C ARG A 83 -16.25 -9.29 -5.02
N TYR A 84 -15.73 -8.21 -4.44
CA TYR A 84 -15.03 -7.15 -5.19
C TYR A 84 -13.71 -6.72 -4.53
N GLY A 85 -13.33 -7.36 -3.42
CA GLY A 85 -12.09 -7.05 -2.73
C GLY A 85 -10.89 -7.38 -3.60
N VAL A 86 -10.17 -6.36 -4.03
CA VAL A 86 -8.91 -6.52 -4.76
C VAL A 86 -7.79 -6.80 -3.76
N GLU A 87 -6.80 -7.58 -4.19
CA GLU A 87 -5.60 -7.80 -3.40
C GLU A 87 -4.74 -6.53 -3.31
N HIS A 88 -4.19 -6.29 -2.12
CA HIS A 88 -3.32 -5.15 -1.89
C HIS A 88 -2.09 -5.22 -2.80
N LYS A 89 -1.75 -4.09 -3.41
CA LYS A 89 -0.53 -3.90 -4.19
C LYS A 89 0.19 -2.67 -3.65
N GLU A 90 1.49 -2.81 -3.42
CA GLU A 90 2.34 -1.69 -3.05
C GLU A 90 2.31 -0.60 -4.14
N ASN A 91 2.68 0.61 -3.76
CA ASN A 91 2.82 1.70 -4.73
C ASN A 91 4.08 1.48 -5.58
N LEU A 92 3.88 1.16 -6.87
CA LEU A 92 4.94 0.95 -7.85
C LEU A 92 5.29 2.22 -8.65
N SER A 93 4.92 3.40 -8.15
CA SER A 93 5.27 4.68 -8.77
C SER A 93 6.77 4.76 -9.05
N GLY A 94 7.14 5.09 -10.30
CA GLY A 94 8.52 5.19 -10.74
C GLY A 94 9.23 3.87 -11.10
N LYS A 95 8.57 2.71 -11.00
CA LYS A 95 9.16 1.39 -11.37
C LYS A 95 8.94 0.99 -12.85
N GLY A 96 8.48 1.90 -13.69
CA GLY A 96 8.24 1.69 -15.13
C GLY A 96 6.79 1.96 -15.54
N ASN A 97 6.57 2.36 -16.80
CA ASN A 97 5.25 2.79 -17.30
C ASN A 97 4.18 1.68 -17.22
N GLU A 98 4.58 0.42 -17.32
CA GLU A 98 3.66 -0.74 -17.26
C GLU A 98 3.01 -0.92 -15.86
N PHE A 99 3.70 -0.49 -14.80
CA PHE A 99 3.22 -0.64 -13.42
C PHE A 99 2.50 0.60 -12.92
N ILE A 100 2.64 1.73 -13.62
CA ILE A 100 2.10 3.02 -13.22
C ILE A 100 0.72 3.19 -13.85
N TYR A 101 -0.19 3.79 -13.09
CA TYR A 101 -1.49 4.15 -13.62
C TYR A 101 -1.38 5.32 -14.60
N HIS A 102 -1.88 5.11 -15.82
CA HIS A 102 -2.05 6.16 -16.83
C HIS A 102 -3.54 6.43 -17.05
N SER A 103 -3.92 7.71 -17.10
CA SER A 103 -5.29 8.11 -17.39
C SER A 103 -5.72 7.68 -18.81
N LYS A 104 -7.03 7.61 -19.07
CA LYS A 104 -7.55 7.10 -20.35
C LYS A 104 -7.10 7.92 -21.57
N GLY A 105 -6.73 9.19 -21.43
CA GLY A 105 -6.24 10.02 -22.55
C GLY A 105 -4.72 10.08 -22.67
N HIS A 106 -3.98 9.48 -21.75
CA HIS A 106 -2.52 9.58 -21.70
C HIS A 106 -1.88 8.79 -22.86
N ALA A 107 -0.86 9.37 -23.52
CA ALA A 107 -0.23 8.76 -24.70
C ALA A 107 0.46 7.40 -24.42
N LEU A 108 0.94 7.19 -23.19
CA LEU A 108 1.51 5.91 -22.76
C LEU A 108 0.46 4.85 -22.37
N ASN A 109 -0.83 5.20 -22.35
CA ASN A 109 -1.89 4.24 -22.08
C ASN A 109 -2.18 3.44 -23.37
N PRO A 110 -2.03 2.11 -23.38
CA PRO A 110 -2.31 1.29 -24.57
C PRO A 110 -3.76 1.38 -25.04
N GLY A 111 -4.69 1.70 -24.13
CA GLY A 111 -6.11 1.90 -24.43
C GLY A 111 -6.48 3.38 -24.52
N GLN A 112 -5.68 4.19 -25.23
CA GLN A 112 -5.93 5.63 -25.33
C GLN A 112 -7.33 5.90 -25.87
N ARG A 113 -8.15 6.52 -25.04
CA ARG A 113 -9.54 6.84 -25.32
C ARG A 113 -9.63 8.13 -26.11
N ASP A 114 -10.36 8.07 -27.21
CA ASP A 114 -10.88 9.26 -27.87
C ASP A 114 -12.12 9.80 -27.14
N TRP A 115 -12.16 11.12 -26.96
CA TRP A 115 -13.23 11.85 -26.29
C TRP A 115 -14.16 12.57 -27.28
N THR A 116 -14.00 12.34 -28.59
CA THR A 116 -14.96 12.79 -29.60
C THR A 116 -16.38 12.38 -29.21
N ARG A 117 -17.29 13.36 -29.21
CA ARG A 117 -18.70 13.17 -28.83
C ARG A 117 -19.61 12.93 -30.02
N TYR A 118 -19.05 13.03 -31.22
CA TYR A 118 -19.73 12.85 -32.49
C TYR A 118 -18.89 11.90 -33.33
N GLN A 119 -19.53 11.25 -34.31
CA GLN A 119 -18.81 10.45 -35.29
C GLN A 119 -18.57 11.31 -36.53
N SER A 120 -17.30 11.52 -36.86
CA SER A 120 -16.92 12.19 -38.10
C SER A 120 -17.32 11.33 -39.29
N TRP A 121 -17.87 11.95 -40.33
CA TRP A 121 -18.10 11.27 -41.59
C TRP A 121 -16.78 10.80 -42.20
N GLN A 122 -16.70 9.53 -42.60
CA GLN A 122 -15.53 8.93 -43.24
C GLN A 122 -15.89 8.64 -44.71
N PRO A 123 -15.26 9.31 -45.70
CA PRO A 123 -15.52 9.04 -47.11
C PRO A 123 -15.11 7.61 -47.47
N THR A 124 -15.98 6.87 -48.17
CA THR A 124 -15.56 5.67 -48.89
C THR A 124 -14.68 6.10 -50.07
N LYS A 125 -13.39 5.76 -50.05
CA LYS A 125 -12.56 5.86 -51.25
C LYS A 125 -13.17 4.93 -52.30
N ALA A 126 -13.62 5.51 -53.42
CA ALA A 126 -13.90 4.74 -54.63
C ALA A 126 -12.54 4.38 -55.28
N GLU A 127 -12.38 3.11 -55.65
CA GLU A 127 -11.26 2.61 -56.47
C GLU A 127 -11.30 3.15 -57.91
#